data_AF-A0A804JUU7-F1
#
_entry.id   AF-A0A804JUU7-F1
#
_cell.length_a   1.000
_cell.length_b   1.000
_cell.length_c   1.000
_cell.angle_alpha   90.00
_cell.angle_beta   90.00
_cell.angle_gamma   90.00
#
_symmetry.space_group_name_H-M   'P 1'
#
loop_
_entity.id
_entity.type
_entity.pdbx_description
1 polymer ?
#
loop_
_entity_poly.entity_id
_entity_poly.type
_entity_poly.pdbx_seq_one_letter_code
_entity_poly.pdbx_strand_id
1 'polypeptide(L)'
;MLLGLLFDIRLQRQYERLRSMALPSPFSSPTLKTNPCGSSRVPTTSSVSHHHHFLTCPSGGEPSPHRKKSQSLVVLGHRQGQPLIENCILCDRKCLRELSSWGIGGPCRYFLRTSGASQLVAAVRYCRERCIPFLVLGRGSNCLFDDRGFDGFVMLNRVDQLELTEPGVYRVGSGFHFNRLGVRCSAEGFSGLEFAGGIPGTVGGAVFMNAGADCQETGDVVDSVEIVTMDGELQVLRRSELAFGYRWSAFQDMKDLAAIVAVTFRLTPSTAATERQRAFLERRRRTQPIGERSAGSVFRNPSGAEMSAGRLIELAGLKGFAVGGAKVSNVHANFFVNFNGSTSQDMLALISHVKESVDKKFQIELKEEVKYVSHRTQM
;
A
#
# COMPACT_ATOMS: atom_id res chain seq x y z
N MET A 1 5.14 -31.02 -34.52
CA MET A 1 4.40 -29.77 -34.27
C MET A 1 2.89 -30.03 -34.37
N LEU A 2 2.31 -30.89 -33.51
CA LEU A 2 0.92 -31.35 -33.69
C LEU A 2 0.23 -31.93 -32.42
N LEU A 3 0.63 -31.48 -31.22
CA LEU A 3 -0.05 -31.86 -29.96
C LEU A 3 -0.69 -30.68 -29.19
N GLY A 4 -0.32 -29.42 -29.46
CA GLY A 4 -0.89 -28.27 -28.73
C GLY A 4 -2.38 -28.01 -29.02
N LEU A 5 -2.81 -28.23 -30.27
CA LEU A 5 -4.15 -27.87 -30.76
C LEU A 5 -5.31 -28.71 -30.20
N LEU A 6 -5.04 -29.82 -29.52
CA LEU A 6 -6.09 -30.70 -28.95
C LEU A 6 -6.43 -30.40 -27.49
N PHE A 7 -5.67 -29.55 -26.81
CA PHE A 7 -5.92 -29.19 -25.42
C PHE A 7 -6.91 -28.01 -25.30
N ASP A 8 -6.72 -26.95 -26.10
CA ASP A 8 -7.57 -25.75 -26.12
C ASP A 8 -9.06 -26.05 -26.34
N ILE A 9 -9.36 -26.89 -27.33
CA ILE A 9 -10.74 -27.22 -27.75
C ILE A 9 -11.53 -27.88 -26.60
N ARG A 10 -10.87 -28.51 -25.63
CA ARG A 10 -11.52 -29.10 -24.45
C ARG A 10 -11.87 -28.05 -23.39
N LEU A 11 -10.96 -27.11 -23.09
CA LEU A 11 -11.27 -26.02 -22.14
C LEU A 11 -12.40 -25.13 -22.66
N GLN A 12 -12.34 -24.73 -23.94
CA GLN A 12 -13.27 -23.76 -24.50
C GLN A 12 -14.72 -24.30 -24.53
N ARG A 13 -14.90 -25.60 -24.84
CA ARG A 13 -16.20 -26.29 -24.75
C ARG A 13 -16.70 -26.48 -23.31
N GLN A 14 -15.82 -26.48 -22.32
CA GLN A 14 -16.20 -26.56 -20.91
C GLN A 14 -16.66 -25.18 -20.39
N TYR A 15 -16.02 -24.10 -20.86
CA TYR A 15 -16.37 -22.72 -20.54
C TYR A 15 -17.75 -22.32 -21.11
N GLU A 16 -18.06 -22.69 -22.35
CA GLU A 16 -19.38 -22.39 -22.97
C GLU A 16 -20.53 -23.12 -22.27
N ARG A 17 -20.33 -24.36 -21.81
CA ARG A 17 -21.35 -25.11 -21.04
C ARG A 17 -21.71 -24.48 -19.70
N LEU A 18 -20.77 -23.77 -19.06
CA LEU A 18 -21.04 -23.01 -17.84
C LEU A 18 -21.80 -21.70 -18.12
N ARG A 19 -21.79 -21.20 -19.36
CA ARG A 19 -22.46 -19.97 -19.76
C ARG A 19 -23.93 -20.17 -20.17
N SER A 20 -24.37 -21.42 -20.40
CA SER A 20 -25.73 -21.76 -20.84
C SER A 20 -26.67 -22.22 -19.71
N MET A 21 -26.23 -22.25 -18.45
CA MET A 21 -27.07 -22.64 -17.31
C MET A 21 -27.76 -21.43 -16.67
N ALA A 22 -28.93 -21.07 -17.20
CA ALA A 22 -29.83 -20.12 -16.55
C ALA A 22 -30.47 -20.78 -15.31
N LEU A 23 -30.30 -20.16 -14.13
CA LEU A 23 -30.97 -20.57 -12.89
C LEU A 23 -32.33 -19.86 -12.76
N PRO A 24 -33.41 -20.56 -12.33
CA PRO A 24 -34.75 -19.99 -12.25
C PRO A 24 -34.93 -19.07 -11.03
N SER A 25 -35.86 -18.12 -11.14
CA SER A 25 -36.29 -17.26 -10.05
C SER A 25 -37.33 -17.95 -9.13
N PRO A 26 -37.22 -17.78 -7.79
CA PRO A 26 -38.30 -18.15 -6.87
C PRO A 26 -39.40 -17.07 -6.86
N PHE A 27 -40.65 -17.51 -6.62
CA PHE A 27 -41.86 -16.70 -6.81
C PHE A 27 -42.41 -16.08 -5.51
N SER A 28 -43.11 -14.95 -5.68
CA SER A 28 -44.24 -14.38 -4.89
C SER A 28 -44.37 -14.62 -3.37
N SER A 29 -44.60 -13.52 -2.65
CA SER A 29 -45.11 -13.44 -1.27
C SER A 29 -46.63 -13.74 -1.12
N PRO A 30 -47.10 -13.98 0.12
CA PRO A 30 -48.49 -13.74 0.54
C PRO A 30 -48.67 -12.38 1.26
N THR A 31 -49.92 -11.96 1.49
CA THR A 31 -50.28 -10.56 1.82
C THR A 31 -51.00 -10.36 3.16
N LEU A 32 -50.81 -9.19 3.79
CA LEU A 32 -51.70 -8.51 4.76
C LEU A 32 -51.28 -7.01 4.78
N LYS A 33 -51.93 -6.08 4.08
CA LYS A 33 -53.24 -5.42 4.32
C LYS A 33 -53.29 -4.40 5.48
N THR A 34 -53.28 -3.10 5.12
CA THR A 34 -54.11 -1.96 5.63
C THR A 34 -54.09 -1.60 7.14
N ASN A 35 -54.17 -0.34 7.59
CA ASN A 35 -54.48 0.95 6.94
C ASN A 35 -53.90 2.17 7.74
N PRO A 36 -53.98 3.44 7.24
CA PRO A 36 -53.22 4.59 7.78
C PRO A 36 -54.03 5.68 8.53
N CYS A 37 -53.33 6.49 9.33
CA CYS A 37 -53.62 7.89 9.69
C CYS A 37 -52.40 8.50 10.42
N GLY A 38 -52.17 9.82 10.53
CA GLY A 38 -52.94 11.00 10.10
C GLY A 38 -52.05 12.26 10.02
N SER A 39 -52.62 13.46 9.90
CA SER A 39 -51.90 14.67 9.45
C SER A 39 -51.98 15.91 10.37
N SER A 40 -50.98 16.79 10.28
CA SER A 40 -51.04 18.23 10.60
C SER A 40 -49.72 18.93 10.23
N ARG A 41 -49.62 20.24 9.97
CA ARG A 41 -50.40 21.19 9.13
C ARG A 41 -49.52 22.46 8.97
N VAL A 42 -49.72 23.25 7.92
CA VAL A 42 -48.93 24.47 7.61
C VAL A 42 -49.77 25.74 7.84
N PRO A 43 -49.16 26.87 8.24
CA PRO A 43 -49.23 28.16 7.50
C PRO A 43 -47.81 28.69 7.19
N THR A 44 -47.43 29.32 6.06
CA THR A 44 -47.99 30.41 5.20
C THR A 44 -48.08 31.77 5.91
N THR A 45 -47.76 32.92 5.30
CA THR A 45 -47.43 33.24 3.87
C THR A 45 -45.89 33.39 3.65
N SER A 46 -45.22 34.29 2.88
CA SER A 46 -45.51 35.56 2.17
C SER A 46 -44.59 35.76 0.93
N SER A 47 -44.95 36.72 0.07
CA SER A 47 -44.14 37.31 -1.04
C SER A 47 -43.38 38.58 -0.55
N VAL A 48 -42.57 39.35 -1.30
CA VAL A 48 -42.68 39.98 -2.64
C VAL A 48 -41.29 40.09 -3.34
N SER A 49 -41.26 40.53 -4.61
CA SER A 49 -40.22 40.31 -5.63
C SER A 49 -39.49 41.57 -6.16
N HIS A 50 -38.42 41.30 -6.93
CA HIS A 50 -37.75 42.13 -7.96
C HIS A 50 -37.01 43.43 -7.58
N HIS A 51 -35.80 43.57 -8.14
CA HIS A 51 -35.56 44.55 -9.21
C HIS A 51 -34.43 44.09 -10.15
N HIS A 52 -34.53 44.40 -11.44
CA HIS A 52 -33.44 44.24 -12.43
C HIS A 52 -32.64 45.53 -12.54
N HIS A 53 -31.35 45.42 -12.92
CA HIS A 53 -30.70 46.45 -13.73
C HIS A 53 -29.80 45.82 -14.80
N PHE A 54 -29.96 46.29 -16.04
CA PHE A 54 -29.06 46.09 -17.18
C PHE A 54 -28.21 47.36 -17.37
N LEU A 55 -27.02 47.22 -17.98
CA LEU A 55 -26.32 48.17 -18.89
C LEU A 55 -24.92 47.58 -19.20
N THR A 56 -24.77 46.87 -20.33
CA THR A 56 -24.10 47.31 -21.59
C THR A 56 -22.57 47.22 -21.63
N CYS A 57 -22.06 46.55 -22.66
CA CYS A 57 -20.64 46.44 -23.01
C CYS A 57 -20.09 47.75 -23.63
N PRO A 58 -18.78 47.79 -23.96
CA PRO A 58 -18.46 47.74 -25.39
C PRO A 58 -17.39 46.71 -25.81
N SER A 59 -17.45 46.41 -27.11
CA SER A 59 -16.64 45.53 -27.96
C SER A 59 -15.11 45.59 -27.89
N GLY A 60 -14.44 44.49 -28.26
CA GLY A 60 -13.13 44.53 -28.95
C GLY A 60 -12.31 43.23 -28.96
N GLY A 61 -12.10 42.64 -30.15
CA GLY A 61 -11.03 41.64 -30.42
C GLY A 61 -11.48 40.22 -30.75
N GLU A 62 -11.16 39.75 -31.97
CA GLU A 62 -11.35 38.36 -32.42
C GLU A 62 -10.15 37.47 -32.04
N PRO A 63 -10.35 36.15 -31.80
CA PRO A 63 -9.26 35.20 -31.63
C PRO A 63 -8.87 34.47 -32.93
N SER A 64 -7.57 34.23 -33.13
CA SER A 64 -7.08 33.24 -34.08
C SER A 64 -5.80 32.53 -33.58
N PRO A 65 -5.51 31.30 -34.04
CA PRO A 65 -4.95 30.28 -33.14
C PRO A 65 -3.42 30.14 -33.20
N HIS A 66 -2.75 30.32 -32.06
CA HIS A 66 -1.35 29.92 -31.90
C HIS A 66 -1.17 28.60 -31.14
N ARG A 67 -0.60 27.63 -31.87
CA ARG A 67 -0.36 26.24 -31.51
C ARG A 67 0.94 26.10 -30.69
N LYS A 68 0.97 25.13 -29.76
CA LYS A 68 2.16 24.65 -29.00
C LYS A 68 2.83 25.65 -28.03
N LYS A 69 2.73 25.36 -26.73
CA LYS A 69 3.93 25.17 -25.90
C LYS A 69 3.80 23.86 -25.13
N SER A 70 4.59 22.86 -25.54
CA SER A 70 4.87 21.72 -24.66
C SER A 70 5.73 22.25 -23.51
N GLN A 71 5.36 21.99 -22.26
CA GLN A 71 6.22 22.33 -21.13
C GLN A 71 7.41 21.39 -21.13
N SER A 72 8.58 21.95 -21.43
CA SER A 72 9.84 21.22 -21.44
C SER A 72 10.21 20.76 -20.03
N LEU A 73 10.24 19.45 -19.81
CA LEU A 73 10.79 18.86 -18.60
C LEU A 73 12.26 19.31 -18.46
N VAL A 74 12.62 19.93 -17.35
CA VAL A 74 13.99 20.43 -17.13
C VAL A 74 14.90 19.24 -16.82
N VAL A 75 15.62 18.78 -17.85
CA VAL A 75 16.69 17.78 -17.70
C VAL A 75 17.83 18.41 -16.90
N LEU A 76 17.90 18.11 -15.61
CA LEU A 76 18.94 18.63 -14.73
C LEU A 76 20.32 18.09 -15.13
N GLY A 77 21.28 19.01 -15.33
CA GLY A 77 22.60 18.73 -15.87
C GLY A 77 23.40 17.71 -15.06
N HIS A 78 24.00 16.75 -15.76
CA HIS A 78 24.40 15.43 -15.26
C HIS A 78 25.56 15.37 -14.23
N ARG A 79 25.96 16.48 -13.59
CA ARG A 79 27.16 16.56 -12.72
C ARG A 79 27.05 17.36 -11.42
N GLN A 80 25.99 18.14 -11.19
CA GLN A 80 25.95 19.05 -10.01
C GLN A 80 25.52 18.39 -8.68
N GLY A 81 25.15 17.10 -8.68
CA GLY A 81 24.64 16.41 -7.47
C GLY A 81 25.63 15.52 -6.71
N GLN A 82 26.69 15.02 -7.36
CA GLN A 82 27.55 13.96 -6.78
C GLN A 82 28.35 14.40 -5.52
N PRO A 83 29.05 15.56 -5.49
CA PRO A 83 29.82 15.94 -4.29
C PRO A 83 28.96 16.21 -3.05
N LEU A 84 27.67 16.53 -3.24
CA LEU A 84 26.73 16.79 -2.17
C LEU A 84 26.22 15.50 -1.51
N ILE A 85 26.18 14.36 -2.23
CA ILE A 85 25.64 13.12 -1.67
C ILE A 85 26.69 12.36 -0.84
N GLU A 86 27.96 12.35 -1.27
CA GLU A 86 29.05 11.63 -0.59
C GLU A 86 29.24 12.13 0.86
N ASN A 87 29.13 13.44 1.08
CA ASN A 87 29.17 14.08 2.41
C ASN A 87 27.96 13.75 3.33
N CYS A 88 26.91 13.11 2.81
CA CYS A 88 25.73 12.69 3.58
C CYS A 88 25.63 11.18 3.81
N ILE A 89 26.55 10.37 3.27
CA ILE A 89 26.58 8.93 3.49
C ILE A 89 27.16 8.62 4.87
N LEU A 90 26.45 7.81 5.67
CA LEU A 90 27.00 7.20 6.87
C LEU A 90 27.47 5.78 6.54
N CYS A 91 28.77 5.53 6.68
CA CYS A 91 29.35 4.18 6.56
C CYS A 91 29.31 3.47 7.91
N ASP A 92 28.89 2.19 7.93
CA ASP A 92 28.94 1.21 9.04
C ASP A 92 28.33 1.64 10.40
N ARG A 93 27.68 2.81 10.48
CA ARG A 93 27.19 3.43 11.72
C ARG A 93 25.70 3.19 12.02
N LYS A 94 24.94 2.57 11.11
CA LYS A 94 23.48 2.46 11.25
C LYS A 94 23.01 1.01 11.30
N CYS A 95 22.17 0.68 12.29
CA CYS A 95 21.66 -0.67 12.51
C CYS A 95 20.20 -0.81 12.06
N LEU A 96 19.89 -1.87 11.32
CA LEU A 96 18.58 -2.10 10.68
C LEU A 96 17.46 -2.34 11.70
N ARG A 97 17.78 -2.90 12.88
CA ARG A 97 16.84 -2.98 14.01
C ARG A 97 16.25 -1.64 14.43
N GLU A 98 16.96 -0.53 14.25
CA GLU A 98 16.47 0.83 14.55
C GLU A 98 15.52 1.37 13.47
N LEU A 99 15.44 0.69 12.33
CA LEU A 99 14.62 1.01 11.17
C LEU A 99 13.50 -0.01 10.96
N SER A 100 13.42 -1.04 11.82
CA SER A 100 12.50 -2.18 11.75
C SER A 100 11.42 -2.11 12.83
N SER A 101 10.18 -2.40 12.44
CA SER A 101 9.05 -2.59 13.36
C SER A 101 9.22 -3.78 14.32
N TRP A 102 9.91 -4.84 13.87
CA TRP A 102 10.29 -5.99 14.69
C TRP A 102 11.47 -5.69 15.63
N GLY A 103 12.27 -4.65 15.37
CA GLY A 103 13.49 -4.39 16.13
C GLY A 103 14.57 -5.47 15.96
N ILE A 104 14.67 -6.07 14.77
CA ILE A 104 15.61 -7.13 14.37
C ILE A 104 16.46 -6.61 13.18
N GLY A 105 17.72 -7.05 13.07
CA GLY A 105 18.59 -6.71 11.95
C GLY A 105 19.90 -5.99 12.33
N GLY A 106 20.99 -6.37 11.66
CA GLY A 106 22.36 -5.89 11.89
C GLY A 106 22.72 -4.56 11.21
N PRO A 107 24.02 -4.22 11.13
CA PRO A 107 24.50 -2.97 10.54
C PRO A 107 24.35 -2.92 9.02
N CYS A 108 24.02 -1.76 8.43
CA CYS A 108 24.13 -1.56 6.98
C CYS A 108 25.41 -0.80 6.62
N ARG A 109 26.08 -1.26 5.55
CA ARG A 109 27.39 -0.79 5.12
C ARG A 109 27.39 0.68 4.70
N TYR A 110 26.41 1.09 3.90
CA TYR A 110 26.16 2.49 3.56
C TYR A 110 24.72 2.88 3.92
N PHE A 111 24.53 4.09 4.43
CA PHE A 111 23.21 4.61 4.80
C PHE A 111 23.05 6.08 4.39
N LEU A 112 21.88 6.42 3.83
CA LEU A 112 21.46 7.79 3.55
C LEU A 112 19.98 7.97 3.90
N ARG A 113 19.62 9.12 4.47
CA ARG A 113 18.23 9.58 4.56
C ARG A 113 17.95 10.53 3.39
N THR A 114 16.96 10.22 2.56
CA THR A 114 16.57 11.07 1.42
C THR A 114 15.26 11.80 1.75
N SER A 115 15.27 13.14 1.69
CA SER A 115 14.13 14.00 2.06
C SER A 115 13.43 14.65 0.85
N GLY A 116 13.93 14.41 -0.37
CA GLY A 116 13.34 14.91 -1.62
C GLY A 116 13.73 14.06 -2.82
N ALA A 117 12.92 14.13 -3.89
CA ALA A 117 13.06 13.31 -5.10
C ALA A 117 14.49 13.35 -5.69
N SER A 118 15.09 14.55 -5.82
CA SER A 118 16.42 14.72 -6.39
C SER A 118 17.53 14.01 -5.60
N GLN A 119 17.40 13.87 -4.27
CA GLN A 119 18.34 13.10 -3.45
C GLN A 119 18.18 11.59 -3.67
N LEU A 120 16.95 11.12 -3.88
CA LEU A 120 16.65 9.72 -4.18
C LEU A 120 17.17 9.33 -5.57
N VAL A 121 16.94 10.17 -6.58
CA VAL A 121 17.52 10.01 -7.93
C VAL A 121 19.05 10.00 -7.90
N ALA A 122 19.67 10.94 -7.17
CA ALA A 122 21.13 11.00 -7.03
C ALA A 122 21.69 9.75 -6.32
N ALA A 123 20.99 9.23 -5.30
CA ALA A 123 21.40 8.01 -4.60
C ALA A 123 21.34 6.76 -5.50
N VAL A 124 20.29 6.63 -6.31
CA VAL A 124 20.16 5.54 -7.30
C VAL A 124 21.29 5.62 -8.33
N ARG A 125 21.52 6.80 -8.94
CA ARG A 125 22.61 6.99 -9.91
C ARG A 125 23.98 6.71 -9.30
N TYR A 126 24.24 7.19 -8.07
CA TYR A 126 25.48 6.91 -7.33
C TYR A 126 25.74 5.41 -7.13
N CYS A 127 24.71 4.64 -6.77
CA CYS A 127 24.82 3.20 -6.57
C CYS A 127 25.01 2.45 -7.89
N ARG A 128 24.27 2.84 -8.94
CA ARG A 128 24.42 2.33 -10.32
C ARG A 128 25.84 2.50 -10.84
N GLU A 129 26.39 3.71 -10.76
CA GLU A 129 27.76 4.06 -11.19
C GLU A 129 28.85 3.21 -10.55
N ARG A 130 28.61 2.72 -9.32
CA ARG A 130 29.59 1.99 -8.50
C ARG A 130 29.25 0.50 -8.32
N CYS A 131 28.23 0.00 -9.03
CA CYS A 131 27.68 -1.36 -8.89
C CYS A 131 27.35 -1.77 -7.45
N ILE A 132 26.90 -0.83 -6.62
CA ILE A 132 26.57 -1.08 -5.21
C ILE A 132 25.11 -1.56 -5.12
N PRO A 133 24.83 -2.76 -4.57
CA PRO A 133 23.46 -3.21 -4.32
C PRO A 133 22.80 -2.32 -3.27
N PHE A 134 21.54 -1.94 -3.50
CA PHE A 134 20.84 -1.00 -2.63
C PHE A 134 19.43 -1.46 -2.22
N LEU A 135 18.92 -0.85 -1.16
CA LEU A 135 17.57 -1.05 -0.63
C LEU A 135 16.92 0.31 -0.35
N VAL A 136 15.79 0.59 -1.00
CA VAL A 136 14.94 1.74 -0.67
C VAL A 136 13.98 1.35 0.46
N LEU A 137 14.12 2.00 1.62
CA LEU A 137 13.43 1.63 2.85
C LEU A 137 12.47 2.72 3.32
N GLY A 138 11.19 2.36 3.51
CA GLY A 138 10.19 3.18 4.18
C GLY A 138 10.35 3.16 5.70
N ARG A 139 9.43 2.49 6.42
CA ARG A 139 9.44 2.37 7.90
C ARG A 139 9.81 0.98 8.44
N GLY A 140 10.29 0.06 7.59
CA GLY A 140 10.59 -1.33 7.98
C GLY A 140 9.42 -2.04 8.67
N SER A 141 8.19 -1.70 8.28
CA SER A 141 6.95 -2.24 8.86
C SER A 141 6.49 -3.57 8.27
N ASN A 142 7.18 -4.09 7.25
CA ASN A 142 6.92 -5.38 6.62
C ASN A 142 8.23 -6.11 6.23
N CYS A 143 9.28 -5.97 7.04
CA CYS A 143 10.64 -6.41 6.70
C CYS A 143 11.30 -7.21 7.84
N LEU A 144 11.76 -8.43 7.55
CA LEU A 144 12.72 -9.14 8.39
C LEU A 144 14.13 -8.92 7.84
N PHE A 145 15.00 -8.32 8.64
CA PHE A 145 16.40 -8.08 8.30
C PHE A 145 17.29 -9.15 8.95
N ASP A 146 18.31 -9.58 8.22
CA ASP A 146 19.40 -10.43 8.71
C ASP A 146 20.16 -9.74 9.86
N ASP A 147 20.48 -10.46 10.94
CA ASP A 147 21.28 -9.89 12.04
C ASP A 147 22.76 -9.66 11.67
N ARG A 148 23.23 -10.22 10.56
CA ARG A 148 24.51 -9.82 9.92
C ARG A 148 24.38 -8.49 9.17
N GLY A 149 23.18 -7.94 9.03
CA GLY A 149 22.95 -6.61 8.46
C GLY A 149 22.74 -6.61 6.95
N PHE A 150 23.33 -5.65 6.24
CA PHE A 150 23.21 -5.50 4.78
C PHE A 150 24.52 -4.96 4.16
N ASP A 151 25.18 -5.78 3.34
CA ASP A 151 26.41 -5.49 2.57
C ASP A 151 26.06 -4.67 1.32
N GLY A 152 25.54 -3.46 1.53
CA GLY A 152 25.01 -2.58 0.49
C GLY A 152 24.54 -1.23 1.02
N PHE A 153 23.79 -0.50 0.17
CA PHE A 153 23.36 0.88 0.44
C PHE A 153 21.89 0.97 0.84
N VAL A 154 21.59 1.49 2.03
CA VAL A 154 20.22 1.68 2.54
C VAL A 154 19.77 3.13 2.37
N MET A 155 18.80 3.35 1.48
CA MET A 155 18.17 4.64 1.22
C MET A 155 16.90 4.77 2.06
N LEU A 156 16.98 5.42 3.21
CA LEU A 156 15.83 5.66 4.09
C LEU A 156 14.96 6.80 3.53
N ASN A 157 13.92 6.42 2.79
CA ASN A 157 13.06 7.34 2.06
C ASN A 157 12.14 8.13 3.00
N ARG A 158 12.35 9.45 3.04
CA ARG A 158 11.57 10.45 3.77
C ARG A 158 11.15 11.61 2.87
N VAL A 159 10.86 11.31 1.59
CA VAL A 159 10.17 12.21 0.67
C VAL A 159 8.72 12.34 1.17
N ASP A 160 8.44 13.37 1.98
CA ASP A 160 7.19 13.52 2.75
C ASP A 160 6.39 14.79 2.43
N GLN A 161 6.59 15.35 1.24
CA GLN A 161 5.75 16.40 0.69
C GLN A 161 4.31 15.89 0.48
N LEU A 162 3.30 16.71 0.78
CA LEU A 162 1.89 16.41 0.52
C LEU A 162 1.23 17.67 -0.08
N GLU A 163 0.67 17.49 -1.26
CA GLU A 163 0.09 18.53 -2.11
C GLU A 163 -1.37 18.15 -2.42
N LEU A 164 -2.30 19.06 -2.17
CA LEU A 164 -3.71 18.93 -2.58
C LEU A 164 -3.84 19.60 -3.96
N THR A 165 -4.03 18.82 -5.02
CA THR A 165 -4.08 19.33 -6.39
C THR A 165 -5.50 19.73 -6.80
N GLU A 166 -6.49 18.96 -6.36
CA GLU A 166 -7.94 19.19 -6.53
C GLU A 166 -8.63 18.70 -5.24
N PRO A 167 -9.89 19.09 -4.93
CA PRO A 167 -10.63 18.53 -3.81
C PRO A 167 -10.72 16.99 -3.90
N GLY A 168 -10.13 16.29 -2.93
CA GLY A 168 -10.05 14.82 -2.91
C GLY A 168 -8.89 14.22 -3.71
N VAL A 169 -8.02 15.05 -4.32
CA VAL A 169 -6.89 14.60 -5.13
C VAL A 169 -5.58 15.04 -4.50
N TYR A 170 -4.82 14.06 -4.02
CA TYR A 170 -3.64 14.27 -3.20
C TYR A 170 -2.41 13.70 -3.90
N ARG A 171 -1.43 14.55 -4.20
CA ARG A 171 -0.10 14.13 -4.62
C ARG A 171 0.80 14.04 -3.39
N VAL A 172 1.32 12.85 -3.10
CA VAL A 172 1.94 12.53 -1.80
C VAL A 172 3.27 11.81 -1.99
N GLY A 173 4.32 12.34 -1.37
CA GLY A 173 5.65 11.74 -1.36
C GLY A 173 5.66 10.33 -0.76
N SER A 174 6.45 9.44 -1.36
CA SER A 174 6.46 8.01 -1.02
C SER A 174 7.04 7.68 0.37
N GLY A 175 7.75 8.63 0.99
CA GLY A 175 8.20 8.59 2.38
C GLY A 175 7.17 9.11 3.40
N PHE A 176 6.07 9.73 2.97
CA PHE A 176 5.01 10.22 3.86
C PHE A 176 4.34 9.08 4.64
N HIS A 177 3.93 9.35 5.88
CA HIS A 177 3.28 8.38 6.76
C HIS A 177 1.89 8.00 6.23
N PHE A 178 1.70 6.72 5.88
CA PHE A 178 0.44 6.25 5.27
C PHE A 178 -0.78 6.42 6.21
N ASN A 179 -0.60 6.17 7.52
CA ASN A 179 -1.65 6.45 8.50
C ASN A 179 -1.99 7.93 8.66
N ARG A 180 -1.01 8.84 8.52
CA ARG A 180 -1.28 10.28 8.54
C ARG A 180 -2.09 10.71 7.32
N LEU A 181 -1.88 10.07 6.16
CA LEU A 181 -2.67 10.32 4.96
C LEU A 181 -4.13 9.89 5.17
N GLY A 182 -4.35 8.64 5.58
CA GLY A 182 -5.70 8.14 5.86
C GLY A 182 -6.46 8.98 6.88
N VAL A 183 -5.82 9.38 7.99
CA VAL A 183 -6.44 10.26 9.00
C VAL A 183 -6.79 11.64 8.42
N ARG A 184 -5.90 12.22 7.61
CA ARG A 184 -6.14 13.51 6.97
C ARG A 184 -7.32 13.45 6.01
N CYS A 185 -7.30 12.50 5.07
CA CYS A 185 -8.34 12.40 4.04
C CYS A 185 -9.73 12.15 4.63
N SER A 186 -9.85 11.28 5.64
CA SER A 186 -11.14 11.06 6.31
C SER A 186 -11.64 12.30 7.04
N ALA A 187 -10.77 13.01 7.76
CA ALA A 187 -11.12 14.25 8.45
C ALA A 187 -11.48 15.41 7.49
N GLU A 188 -10.89 15.44 6.29
CA GLU A 188 -11.25 16.36 5.20
C GLU A 188 -12.51 15.92 4.42
N GLY A 189 -13.14 14.79 4.80
CA GLY A 189 -14.42 14.33 4.24
C GLY A 189 -14.31 13.42 3.02
N PHE A 190 -13.18 12.72 2.82
CA PHE A 190 -12.92 11.86 1.66
C PHE A 190 -12.76 10.37 2.02
N SER A 191 -13.24 9.53 1.10
CA SER A 191 -13.39 8.07 1.21
C SER A 191 -12.41 7.33 0.30
N GLY A 192 -12.04 6.11 0.72
CA GLY A 192 -11.13 5.19 0.05
C GLY A 192 -9.75 5.05 0.72
N LEU A 193 -9.51 5.71 1.86
CA LEU A 193 -8.29 5.56 2.68
C LEU A 193 -8.57 5.54 4.20
N GLU A 194 -9.82 5.37 4.62
CA GLU A 194 -10.21 5.27 6.03
C GLU A 194 -9.40 4.20 6.77
N PHE A 195 -9.27 3.03 6.15
CA PHE A 195 -8.51 1.87 6.64
C PHE A 195 -7.02 2.19 6.84
N ALA A 196 -6.44 3.06 6.01
CA ALA A 196 -5.03 3.43 6.04
C ALA A 196 -4.67 4.12 7.36
N GLY A 197 -5.61 4.81 8.02
CA GLY A 197 -5.41 5.47 9.32
C GLY A 197 -4.89 4.55 10.43
N GLY A 198 -5.05 3.23 10.30
CA GLY A 198 -4.43 2.24 11.19
C GLY A 198 -3.06 1.71 10.74
N ILE A 199 -2.72 1.78 9.45
CA ILE A 199 -1.63 0.96 8.87
C ILE A 199 -0.25 1.61 9.06
N PRO A 200 0.72 0.91 9.69
CA PRO A 200 2.09 1.41 9.84
C PRO A 200 2.87 1.27 8.54
N GLY A 201 3.43 2.38 8.04
CA GLY A 201 4.25 2.36 6.82
C GLY A 201 4.47 3.74 6.24
N THR A 202 4.99 3.77 5.02
CA THR A 202 4.98 4.97 4.16
C THR A 202 4.11 4.73 2.93
N VAL A 203 3.68 5.80 2.27
CA VAL A 203 2.85 5.77 1.05
C VAL A 203 3.44 4.84 -0.02
N GLY A 204 4.75 4.92 -0.29
CA GLY A 204 5.41 4.05 -1.27
C GLY A 204 5.38 2.57 -0.89
N GLY A 205 5.57 2.26 0.40
CA GLY A 205 5.47 0.89 0.91
C GLY A 205 4.04 0.32 0.84
N ALA A 206 3.04 1.19 1.06
CA ALA A 206 1.62 0.81 0.94
C ALA A 206 1.24 0.50 -0.51
N VAL A 207 1.67 1.32 -1.48
CA VAL A 207 1.46 1.05 -2.91
C VAL A 207 2.21 -0.20 -3.37
N PHE A 208 3.49 -0.34 -3.02
CA PHE A 208 4.32 -1.50 -3.41
C PHE A 208 3.71 -2.84 -2.95
N MET A 209 3.23 -2.90 -1.71
CA MET A 209 2.58 -4.11 -1.17
C MET A 209 1.10 -4.24 -1.54
N ASN A 210 0.48 -3.23 -2.17
CA ASN A 210 -0.97 -3.04 -2.22
C ASN A 210 -1.62 -3.29 -0.84
N ALA A 211 -1.25 -2.46 0.14
CA ALA A 211 -1.73 -2.57 1.51
C ALA A 211 -3.26 -2.36 1.55
N GLY A 212 -3.96 -3.23 2.26
CA GLY A 212 -5.43 -3.21 2.30
C GLY A 212 -6.00 -3.86 3.56
N ALA A 213 -7.14 -3.34 4.01
CA ALA A 213 -7.91 -3.88 5.12
C ALA A 213 -9.39 -3.54 4.89
N ASP A 214 -10.29 -4.39 5.39
CA ASP A 214 -11.74 -4.18 5.32
C ASP A 214 -12.25 -3.93 3.89
N CYS A 215 -11.89 -4.85 3.00
CA CYS A 215 -12.28 -4.90 1.60
C CYS A 215 -11.94 -3.64 0.77
N GLN A 216 -10.97 -2.85 1.25
CA GLN A 216 -10.35 -1.74 0.53
C GLN A 216 -8.85 -2.00 0.42
N GLU A 217 -8.27 -1.73 -0.75
CA GLU A 217 -6.83 -1.82 -1.02
C GLU A 217 -6.29 -0.49 -1.57
N THR A 218 -4.99 -0.24 -1.37
CA THR A 218 -4.37 1.04 -1.77
C THR A 218 -4.51 1.30 -3.28
N GLY A 219 -4.47 0.25 -4.12
CA GLY A 219 -4.62 0.33 -5.57
C GLY A 219 -6.02 0.69 -6.09
N ASP A 220 -7.04 0.77 -5.22
CA ASP A 220 -8.40 1.20 -5.59
C ASP A 220 -8.48 2.71 -5.87
N VAL A 221 -7.57 3.49 -5.24
CA VAL A 221 -7.59 4.96 -5.21
C VAL A 221 -6.34 5.61 -5.80
N VAL A 222 -5.38 4.83 -6.28
CA VAL A 222 -4.22 5.36 -7.02
C VAL A 222 -4.67 5.89 -8.39
N ASP A 223 -4.31 7.13 -8.69
CA ASP A 223 -4.51 7.79 -9.99
C ASP A 223 -3.24 7.68 -10.86
N SER A 224 -2.08 7.93 -10.24
CA SER A 224 -0.76 7.87 -10.89
C SER A 224 0.37 7.70 -9.87
N VAL A 225 1.52 7.20 -10.31
CA VAL A 225 2.72 6.97 -9.48
C VAL A 225 3.97 7.48 -10.20
N GLU A 226 4.74 8.31 -9.52
CA GLU A 226 6.09 8.73 -9.93
C GLU A 226 7.13 7.69 -9.45
N ILE A 227 8.01 7.24 -10.35
CA ILE A 227 9.10 6.30 -10.05
C ILE A 227 10.46 6.81 -10.53
N VAL A 228 11.53 6.30 -9.92
CA VAL A 228 12.89 6.30 -10.47
C VAL A 228 13.18 4.91 -11.03
N THR A 229 13.73 4.83 -12.24
CA THR A 229 14.20 3.58 -12.83
C THR A 229 15.55 3.14 -12.28
N MET A 230 15.99 1.89 -12.53
CA MET A 230 17.35 1.44 -12.22
C MET A 230 18.42 2.26 -12.95
N ASP A 231 18.05 2.80 -14.12
CA ASP A 231 18.87 3.74 -14.87
C ASP A 231 19.02 5.12 -14.19
N GLY A 232 18.12 5.46 -13.26
CA GLY A 232 18.09 6.74 -12.56
C GLY A 232 17.17 7.78 -13.21
N GLU A 233 16.31 7.40 -14.14
CA GLU A 233 15.39 8.30 -14.85
C GLU A 233 14.02 8.36 -14.17
N LEU A 234 13.34 9.51 -14.27
CA LEU A 234 12.01 9.73 -13.69
C LEU A 234 10.91 9.37 -14.69
N GLN A 235 9.96 8.55 -14.26
CA GLN A 235 8.78 8.17 -15.04
C GLN A 235 7.49 8.37 -14.22
N VAL A 236 6.37 8.57 -14.93
CA VAL A 236 5.03 8.66 -14.34
C VAL A 236 4.16 7.57 -14.95
N LEU A 237 3.71 6.62 -14.14
CA LEU A 237 2.81 5.55 -14.54
C LEU A 237 1.38 5.89 -14.10
N ARG A 238 0.42 5.84 -15.03
CA ARG A 238 -1.00 6.11 -14.77
C ARG A 238 -1.71 4.84 -14.28
N ARG A 239 -2.88 4.98 -13.66
CA ARG A 239 -3.65 3.84 -13.14
C ARG A 239 -3.99 2.75 -14.19
N SER A 240 -4.04 3.11 -15.47
CA SER A 240 -4.20 2.18 -16.61
C SER A 240 -2.97 1.30 -16.89
N GLU A 241 -1.79 1.72 -16.45
CA GLU A 241 -0.51 1.01 -16.63
C GLU A 241 -0.14 0.19 -15.38
N LEU A 242 -0.92 0.30 -14.31
CA LEU A 242 -0.65 -0.29 -13.00
C LEU A 242 -1.62 -1.43 -12.68
N ALA A 243 -1.07 -2.64 -12.63
CA ALA A 243 -1.77 -3.81 -12.11
C ALA A 243 -1.60 -3.91 -10.58
N PHE A 244 -2.69 -4.25 -9.89
CA PHE A 244 -2.79 -4.44 -8.45
C PHE A 244 -3.59 -5.73 -8.16
N GLY A 245 -3.33 -6.34 -7.01
CA GLY A 245 -4.06 -7.50 -6.52
C GLY A 245 -3.72 -7.82 -5.06
N TYR A 246 -4.27 -8.90 -4.52
CA TYR A 246 -4.16 -9.19 -3.09
C TYR A 246 -2.70 -9.34 -2.63
N ARG A 247 -2.22 -8.34 -1.88
CA ARG A 247 -0.82 -8.20 -1.41
C ARG A 247 0.23 -8.15 -2.53
N TRP A 248 -0.17 -7.65 -3.70
CA TRP A 248 0.66 -7.59 -4.89
C TRP A 248 0.40 -6.31 -5.71
N SER A 249 1.46 -5.82 -6.35
CA SER A 249 1.39 -4.79 -7.37
C SER A 249 2.46 -5.05 -8.42
N ALA A 250 2.30 -4.52 -9.64
CA ALA A 250 3.27 -4.65 -10.71
C ALA A 250 4.70 -4.22 -10.31
N PHE A 251 4.83 -3.31 -9.33
CA PHE A 251 6.11 -2.88 -8.77
C PHE A 251 6.95 -4.01 -8.14
N GLN A 252 6.33 -5.13 -7.75
CA GLN A 252 7.07 -6.27 -7.17
C GLN A 252 7.79 -7.12 -8.23
N ASP A 253 7.38 -7.05 -9.50
CA ASP A 253 7.98 -7.80 -10.62
C ASP A 253 8.70 -6.88 -11.63
N MET A 254 8.64 -5.56 -11.42
CA MET A 254 9.21 -4.53 -12.29
C MET A 254 10.73 -4.45 -12.13
N LYS A 255 11.46 -5.17 -12.98
CA LYS A 255 12.95 -5.25 -12.94
C LYS A 255 13.68 -3.91 -13.06
N ASP A 256 13.07 -2.92 -13.71
CA ASP A 256 13.64 -1.57 -13.86
C ASP A 256 13.21 -0.60 -12.74
N LEU A 257 12.54 -1.05 -11.68
CA LEU A 257 12.17 -0.18 -10.56
C LEU A 257 13.32 0.00 -9.57
N ALA A 258 13.86 1.21 -9.45
CA ALA A 258 14.72 1.57 -8.33
C ALA A 258 13.93 2.07 -7.12
N ALA A 259 12.95 2.96 -7.34
CA ALA A 259 12.20 3.59 -6.25
C ALA A 259 10.84 4.13 -6.68
N ILE A 260 9.84 4.07 -5.80
CA ILE A 260 8.65 4.93 -5.87
C ILE A 260 8.99 6.29 -5.24
N VAL A 261 8.65 7.40 -5.90
CA VAL A 261 8.97 8.78 -5.49
C VAL A 261 7.76 9.49 -4.88
N ALA A 262 6.62 9.42 -5.55
CA ALA A 262 5.37 10.04 -5.13
C ALA A 262 4.17 9.28 -5.74
N VAL A 263 2.99 9.48 -5.16
CA VAL A 263 1.75 8.82 -5.56
C VAL A 263 0.64 9.87 -5.57
N THR A 264 -0.12 9.93 -6.66
CA THR A 264 -1.37 10.68 -6.74
C THR A 264 -2.52 9.76 -6.36
N PHE A 265 -3.31 10.16 -5.37
CA PHE A 265 -4.54 9.50 -4.97
C PHE A 265 -5.75 10.32 -5.40
N ARG A 266 -6.81 9.66 -5.87
CA ARG A 266 -8.11 10.28 -6.19
C ARG A 266 -9.20 9.62 -5.35
N LEU A 267 -9.75 10.40 -4.41
CA LEU A 267 -10.72 9.96 -3.40
C LEU A 267 -12.12 10.50 -3.69
N THR A 268 -13.15 9.88 -3.10
CA THR A 268 -14.55 10.28 -3.29
C THR A 268 -15.09 11.02 -2.06
N PRO A 269 -15.86 12.11 -2.20
CA PRO A 269 -16.48 12.79 -1.05
C PRO A 269 -17.43 11.87 -0.27
N SER A 270 -17.31 11.83 1.07
CA SER A 270 -18.19 11.03 1.93
C SER A 270 -18.19 11.55 3.37
N THR A 271 -19.37 11.98 3.85
CA THR A 271 -19.58 12.42 5.25
C THR A 271 -19.31 11.33 6.29
N ALA A 272 -19.43 10.05 5.91
CA ALA A 272 -19.22 8.91 6.79
C ALA A 272 -17.77 8.40 6.86
N ALA A 273 -16.81 9.04 6.18
CA ALA A 273 -15.40 8.60 6.19
C ALA A 273 -14.77 8.61 7.59
N THR A 274 -14.98 9.68 8.37
CA THR A 274 -14.50 9.80 9.76
C THR A 274 -15.07 8.70 10.66
N GLU A 275 -16.34 8.35 10.49
CA GLU A 275 -17.00 7.29 11.28
C GLU A 275 -16.47 5.90 10.92
N ARG A 276 -16.36 5.59 9.62
CA ARG A 276 -15.75 4.32 9.16
C ARG A 276 -14.32 4.18 9.67
N GLN A 277 -13.49 5.23 9.57
CA GLN A 277 -12.14 5.22 10.12
C GLN A 277 -12.12 5.00 11.63
N ARG A 278 -13.00 5.65 12.38
CA ARG A 278 -13.11 5.45 13.83
C ARG A 278 -13.43 3.99 14.16
N ALA A 279 -14.40 3.39 13.48
CA ALA A 279 -14.76 1.98 13.66
C ALA A 279 -13.58 1.04 13.33
N PHE A 280 -12.83 1.30 12.25
CA PHE A 280 -11.61 0.54 11.93
C PHE A 280 -10.55 0.65 13.03
N LEU A 281 -10.29 1.86 13.54
CA LEU A 281 -9.31 2.09 14.61
C LEU A 281 -9.71 1.43 15.94
N GLU A 282 -10.98 1.55 16.35
CA GLU A 282 -11.50 0.92 17.57
C GLU A 282 -11.44 -0.61 17.47
N ARG A 283 -11.86 -1.19 16.33
CA ARG A 283 -11.74 -2.63 16.10
C ARG A 283 -10.28 -3.08 16.10
N ARG A 284 -9.37 -2.33 15.45
CA ARG A 284 -7.93 -2.65 15.41
C ARG A 284 -7.30 -2.68 16.79
N ARG A 285 -7.65 -1.74 17.68
CA ARG A 285 -7.20 -1.74 19.09
C ARG A 285 -7.63 -2.99 19.86
N ARG A 286 -8.80 -3.56 19.52
CA ARG A 286 -9.34 -4.79 20.14
C ARG A 286 -8.72 -6.08 19.56
N THR A 287 -8.34 -6.09 18.28
CA THR A 287 -7.98 -7.34 17.57
C THR A 287 -6.51 -7.47 17.18
N GLN A 288 -5.66 -6.48 17.42
CA GLN A 288 -4.23 -6.54 17.08
C GLN A 288 -3.34 -6.15 18.27
N PRO A 289 -2.11 -6.70 18.38
CA PRO A 289 -1.17 -6.38 19.45
C PRO A 289 -0.54 -4.99 19.26
N ILE A 290 -1.31 -3.94 19.54
CA ILE A 290 -0.88 -2.55 19.40
C ILE A 290 0.21 -2.23 20.45
N GLY A 291 1.41 -1.90 19.97
CA GLY A 291 2.57 -1.57 20.80
C GLY A 291 3.61 -2.69 20.90
N GLU A 292 3.24 -3.95 20.61
CA GLU A 292 4.21 -5.04 20.49
C GLU A 292 5.02 -4.90 19.19
N ARG A 293 6.31 -5.26 19.24
CA ARG A 293 7.22 -5.23 18.07
C ARG A 293 6.83 -6.31 17.06
N SER A 294 6.07 -5.93 16.04
CA SER A 294 5.57 -6.83 14.99
C SER A 294 5.56 -6.14 13.63
N ALA A 295 5.77 -6.91 12.56
CA ALA A 295 5.65 -6.46 11.16
C ALA A 295 4.21 -6.61 10.60
N GLY A 296 3.19 -6.65 11.47
CA GLY A 296 1.81 -6.92 11.08
C GLY A 296 1.52 -8.42 10.89
N SER A 297 0.70 -8.74 9.88
CA SER A 297 0.41 -10.12 9.47
C SER A 297 1.63 -10.75 8.80
N VAL A 298 2.08 -11.90 9.27
CA VAL A 298 3.22 -12.62 8.70
C VAL A 298 2.85 -13.32 7.40
N PHE A 299 1.67 -13.93 7.35
CA PHE A 299 1.16 -14.65 6.19
C PHE A 299 -0.02 -13.93 5.54
N ARG A 300 -0.12 -14.06 4.23
CA ARG A 300 -1.32 -13.77 3.44
C ARG A 300 -2.43 -14.76 3.81
N ASN A 301 -3.69 -14.38 3.64
CA ASN A 301 -4.77 -15.37 3.70
C ASN A 301 -4.67 -16.33 2.51
N PRO A 302 -4.82 -17.65 2.72
CA PRO A 302 -4.74 -18.63 1.64
C PRO A 302 -5.91 -18.49 0.65
N SER A 303 -5.59 -18.44 -0.65
CA SER A 303 -6.57 -18.29 -1.73
C SER A 303 -7.52 -19.48 -1.80
N GLY A 304 -8.83 -19.21 -1.85
CA GLY A 304 -9.87 -20.25 -1.96
C GLY A 304 -10.17 -21.03 -0.68
N ALA A 305 -9.52 -20.71 0.45
CA ALA A 305 -9.83 -21.30 1.74
C ALA A 305 -10.92 -20.50 2.48
N GLU A 306 -11.79 -21.21 3.22
CA GLU A 306 -12.82 -20.59 4.07
C GLU A 306 -12.24 -19.86 5.31
N MET A 307 -10.99 -20.17 5.68
CA MET A 307 -10.34 -19.68 6.89
C MET A 307 -9.16 -18.75 6.59
N SER A 308 -9.07 -17.67 7.36
CA SER A 308 -7.91 -16.78 7.36
C SER A 308 -6.67 -17.48 7.92
N ALA A 309 -5.48 -17.02 7.54
CA ALA A 309 -4.22 -17.56 8.07
C ALA A 309 -4.17 -17.47 9.60
N GLY A 310 -4.68 -16.36 10.17
CA GLY A 310 -4.80 -16.21 11.63
C GLY A 310 -5.71 -17.25 12.28
N ARG A 311 -6.81 -17.66 11.64
CA ARG A 311 -7.69 -18.71 12.18
C ARG A 311 -7.05 -20.10 12.09
N LEU A 312 -6.32 -20.38 11.01
CA LEU A 312 -5.58 -21.64 10.86
C LEU A 312 -4.50 -21.79 11.94
N ILE A 313 -3.70 -20.74 12.18
CA ILE A 313 -2.64 -20.74 13.21
C ILE A 313 -3.22 -20.86 14.63
N GLU A 314 -4.36 -20.21 14.89
CA GLU A 314 -5.09 -20.35 16.15
C GLU A 314 -5.63 -21.77 16.35
N LEU A 315 -6.24 -22.37 15.33
CA LEU A 315 -6.74 -23.76 15.38
C LEU A 315 -5.61 -24.81 15.37
N ALA A 316 -4.41 -24.46 14.93
CA ALA A 316 -3.20 -25.26 15.15
C ALA A 316 -2.74 -25.25 16.62
N GLY A 317 -3.28 -24.36 17.46
CA GLY A 317 -2.93 -24.25 18.88
C GLY A 317 -1.70 -23.37 19.15
N LEU A 318 -1.26 -22.58 18.16
CA LEU A 318 0.06 -21.95 18.18
C LEU A 318 0.09 -20.55 18.81
N LYS A 319 -1.04 -20.02 19.31
CA LYS A 319 -1.05 -18.75 20.07
C LYS A 319 -0.14 -18.85 21.30
N GLY A 320 0.80 -17.92 21.45
CA GLY A 320 1.78 -17.93 22.53
C GLY A 320 2.96 -18.89 22.33
N PHE A 321 2.98 -19.70 21.26
CA PHE A 321 4.14 -20.53 20.93
C PHE A 321 5.36 -19.66 20.59
N ALA A 322 6.53 -20.05 21.10
CA ALA A 322 7.75 -19.25 21.07
C ALA A 322 8.96 -20.06 20.60
N VAL A 323 9.89 -19.38 19.91
CA VAL A 323 11.21 -19.88 19.52
C VAL A 323 12.21 -18.76 19.79
N GLY A 324 13.22 -19.02 20.63
CA GLY A 324 14.16 -17.98 21.09
C GLY A 324 13.42 -16.77 21.69
N GLY A 325 13.77 -15.56 21.24
CA GLY A 325 13.08 -14.32 21.65
C GLY A 325 11.80 -14.00 20.87
N ALA A 326 11.35 -14.86 19.95
CA ALA A 326 10.23 -14.63 19.03
C ALA A 326 9.00 -15.46 19.44
N LYS A 327 7.78 -14.94 19.25
CA LYS A 327 6.54 -15.59 19.68
C LYS A 327 5.34 -15.24 18.82
N VAL A 328 4.38 -16.16 18.69
CA VAL A 328 3.04 -15.87 18.13
C VAL A 328 2.23 -15.04 19.12
N SER A 329 1.71 -13.87 18.73
CA SER A 329 0.94 -13.02 19.65
C SER A 329 -0.31 -13.72 20.18
N ASN A 330 -0.51 -13.61 21.50
CA ASN A 330 -1.72 -14.10 22.19
C ASN A 330 -2.99 -13.41 21.67
N VAL A 331 -2.88 -12.15 21.22
CA VAL A 331 -3.99 -11.36 20.68
C VAL A 331 -4.40 -11.90 19.30
N HIS A 332 -3.45 -11.91 18.35
CA HIS A 332 -3.71 -12.22 16.95
C HIS A 332 -2.69 -13.21 16.39
N ALA A 333 -3.13 -14.43 16.07
CA ALA A 333 -2.22 -15.54 15.74
C ALA A 333 -1.40 -15.36 14.46
N ASN A 334 -1.82 -14.48 13.53
CA ASN A 334 -1.00 -14.14 12.35
C ASN A 334 0.06 -13.03 12.63
N PHE A 335 0.12 -12.48 13.84
CA PHE A 335 1.10 -11.45 14.21
C PHE A 335 2.19 -12.09 15.07
N PHE A 336 3.43 -12.11 14.59
CA PHE A 336 4.56 -12.58 15.38
C PHE A 336 5.29 -11.39 16.01
N VAL A 337 5.70 -11.56 17.26
CA VAL A 337 6.23 -10.50 18.10
C VAL A 337 7.66 -10.81 18.56
N ASN A 338 8.52 -9.82 18.45
CA ASN A 338 9.80 -9.79 19.15
C ASN A 338 9.50 -9.41 20.61
N PHE A 339 9.35 -10.42 21.48
CA PHE A 339 8.95 -10.24 22.87
C PHE A 339 10.14 -10.22 23.84
N ASN A 340 11.27 -10.82 23.47
CA ASN A 340 12.46 -10.92 24.31
C ASN A 340 13.77 -10.85 23.49
N GLY A 341 13.90 -9.88 22.59
CA GLY A 341 15.13 -9.62 21.85
C GLY A 341 15.46 -10.68 20.79
N SER A 342 14.46 -11.17 20.07
CA SER A 342 14.63 -12.22 19.05
C SER A 342 15.69 -11.89 18.01
N THR A 343 16.42 -12.91 17.59
CA THR A 343 17.23 -12.88 16.37
C THR A 343 16.37 -13.00 15.11
N SER A 344 16.95 -12.73 13.94
CA SER A 344 16.35 -13.04 12.64
C SER A 344 16.16 -14.55 12.47
N GLN A 345 17.05 -15.36 13.06
CA GLN A 345 16.96 -16.82 13.04
C GLN A 345 15.81 -17.36 13.89
N ASP A 346 15.55 -16.77 15.07
CA ASP A 346 14.39 -17.08 15.92
C ASP A 346 13.08 -16.87 15.16
N MET A 347 12.97 -15.71 14.47
CA MET A 347 11.79 -15.35 13.71
C MET A 347 11.61 -16.28 12.49
N LEU A 348 12.68 -16.63 11.78
CA LEU A 348 12.64 -17.60 10.68
C LEU A 348 12.23 -19.00 11.15
N ALA A 349 12.78 -19.48 12.28
CA ALA A 349 12.44 -20.77 12.84
C ALA A 349 10.97 -20.83 13.32
N LEU A 350 10.46 -19.74 13.90
CA LEU A 350 9.05 -19.59 14.24
C LEU A 350 8.15 -19.63 12.98
N ILE A 351 8.55 -18.95 11.90
CA ILE A 351 7.83 -18.95 10.62
C ILE A 351 7.77 -20.36 10.03
N SER A 352 8.90 -21.07 9.93
CA SER A 352 8.94 -22.45 9.43
C SER A 352 8.07 -23.39 10.26
N HIS A 353 8.18 -23.35 11.60
CA HIS A 353 7.38 -24.20 12.49
C HIS A 353 5.87 -23.95 12.31
N VAL A 354 5.45 -22.69 12.16
CA VAL A 354 4.03 -22.36 11.97
C VAL A 354 3.53 -22.77 10.58
N LYS A 355 4.35 -22.62 9.51
CA LYS A 355 4.02 -23.15 8.17
C LYS A 355 3.83 -24.67 8.23
N GLU A 356 4.80 -25.40 8.77
CA GLU A 356 4.76 -26.85 8.93
C GLU A 356 3.55 -27.33 9.74
N SER A 357 3.24 -26.69 10.87
CA SER A 357 2.13 -27.10 11.75
C SER A 357 0.74 -26.82 11.15
N VAL A 358 0.60 -25.77 10.32
CA VAL A 358 -0.65 -25.51 9.58
C VAL A 358 -0.79 -26.46 8.39
N ASP A 359 0.29 -26.72 7.65
CA ASP A 359 0.28 -27.69 6.54
C ASP A 359 -0.05 -29.11 7.03
N LYS A 360 0.67 -29.62 8.04
CA LYS A 360 0.44 -30.96 8.61
C LYS A 360 -0.97 -31.17 9.17
N LYS A 361 -1.65 -30.10 9.58
CA LYS A 361 -2.99 -30.16 10.21
C LYS A 361 -4.15 -29.88 9.23
N PHE A 362 -3.94 -29.04 8.22
CA PHE A 362 -5.01 -28.57 7.32
C PHE A 362 -4.73 -28.81 5.83
N GLN A 363 -3.51 -29.24 5.47
CA GLN A 363 -3.03 -29.38 4.08
C GLN A 363 -3.11 -28.07 3.30
N ILE A 364 -2.71 -26.97 3.95
CA ILE A 364 -2.71 -25.60 3.42
C ILE A 364 -1.32 -24.99 3.60
N GLU A 365 -0.63 -24.75 2.49
CA GLU A 365 0.63 -24.00 2.47
C GLU A 365 0.37 -22.51 2.75
N LEU A 366 0.82 -22.00 3.89
CA LEU A 366 0.79 -20.57 4.19
C LEU A 366 1.91 -19.82 3.45
N LYS A 367 1.54 -18.74 2.75
CA LYS A 367 2.46 -17.89 1.96
C LYS A 367 2.68 -16.54 2.64
N GLU A 368 3.94 -16.13 2.71
CA GLU A 368 4.38 -14.95 3.45
C GLU A 368 3.94 -13.62 2.79
N GLU A 369 3.58 -12.65 3.62
CA GLU A 369 3.38 -11.24 3.25
C GLU A 369 4.65 -10.41 3.52
N VAL A 370 5.44 -10.82 4.51
CA VAL A 370 6.68 -10.17 4.95
C VAL A 370 7.82 -10.34 3.94
N LYS A 371 8.64 -9.29 3.79
CA LYS A 371 9.81 -9.29 2.90
C LYS A 371 11.09 -9.59 3.68
N TYR A 372 11.85 -10.57 3.23
CA TYR A 372 13.17 -10.90 3.77
C TYR A 372 14.24 -10.01 3.14
N VAL A 373 15.18 -9.52 3.96
CA VAL A 373 16.36 -8.77 3.53
C VAL A 373 17.60 -9.48 4.08
N SER A 374 18.27 -10.24 3.21
CA SER A 374 19.49 -10.98 3.50
C SER A 374 20.72 -10.08 3.55
N HIS A 375 21.77 -10.53 4.26
CA HIS A 375 23.06 -9.81 4.33
C HIS A 375 23.67 -9.49 2.95
N ARG A 376 23.46 -10.37 1.97
CA ARG A 376 23.74 -10.11 0.55
C ARG A 376 22.48 -10.39 -0.26
N THR A 377 22.11 -9.45 -1.13
CA THR A 377 21.13 -9.68 -2.20
C THR A 377 21.78 -10.51 -3.30
N GLN A 378 21.06 -11.49 -3.86
CA GLN A 378 21.40 -12.03 -5.18
C GLN A 378 20.95 -11.01 -6.22
N MET A 379 21.85 -10.59 -7.11
CA MET A 379 21.53 -9.68 -8.23
C MET A 379 20.88 -10.43 -9.39
#